data_AF-A0AAN8UXV5-F1
#
_entry.id   AF-A0AAN8UXV5-F1
#
_cell.length_a   1.000
_cell.length_b   1.000
_cell.length_c   1.000
_cell.angle_alpha   90.00
_cell.angle_beta   90.00
_cell.angle_gamma   90.00
#
_symmetry.space_group_name_H-M   'P 1'
#
loop_
_entity.id
_entity.type
_entity.pdbx_description
1 polymer ?
#
loop_
_entity_poly.entity_id
_entity_poly.type
_entity_poly.pdbx_seq_one_letter_code
_entity_poly.pdbx_strand_id
1 'polypeptide(L)'
;MHLDEEQILKWHIPFGSVMAIKTRPINKYPLCKKSSFVHSSDFSTKRATYQPGWSPPNKANMSTVGYVGIVILSVLGLLGTAQADLKLNYYAKSCPKAEKIVLDFVNQHIHNAPSLAAALIRMHFHDCFVRGCDGSVLINSTSSNQAEKDAAPNLTIRGFSFIDRVKNLLEVECPGIVSCADIIALVARDSIVATGGPFWNVPTGRRDGLISNASEALTNIPAPTSNFSILISLFGNKGLDLKDLILLSGAHTIGVGHCSSFSSRLYNFTGKGDQDPSLDSEYAANLKSKKCKSINDNTTIVEMDPGSFRTFDLSYYKLVLKRRGLFQSDAALITDSASKAMITQIVESSEEEFYAEFAKSMEKMGRVGIITGSSGEVRKHCALVNG
;
A
#
# COMPACT_ATOMS: atom_id res chain seq x y z
N MET A 1 -26.70 -2.28 -6.87
CA MET A 1 -27.24 -1.99 -5.53
C MET A 1 -26.05 -1.60 -4.66
N HIS A 2 -25.75 -0.30 -4.57
CA HIS A 2 -24.75 0.22 -3.65
C HIS A 2 -25.49 0.51 -2.36
N LEU A 3 -25.26 -0.32 -1.34
CA LEU A 3 -25.58 0.08 0.01
C LEU A 3 -24.61 1.23 0.34
N ASP A 4 -25.17 2.34 0.79
CA ASP A 4 -24.43 3.42 1.43
C ASP A 4 -23.54 2.84 2.55
N GLU A 5 -22.31 3.34 2.68
CA GLU A 5 -21.36 2.88 3.71
C GLU A 5 -22.01 2.92 5.10
N GLU A 6 -22.87 3.91 5.36
CA GLU A 6 -23.65 3.95 6.60
C GLU A 6 -24.65 2.81 6.74
N GLN A 7 -25.25 2.31 5.66
CA GLN A 7 -26.24 1.23 5.71
C GLN A 7 -25.60 -0.14 5.95
N ILE A 8 -24.39 -0.38 5.43
CA ILE A 8 -23.61 -1.60 5.74
C ILE A 8 -23.19 -1.61 7.21
N LEU A 9 -23.02 -0.43 7.82
CA LEU A 9 -22.52 -0.27 9.18
C LEU A 9 -23.62 0.00 10.23
N LYS A 10 -24.89 0.03 9.81
CA LYS A 10 -26.09 0.18 10.67
C LYS A 10 -26.62 -1.13 11.24
N TRP A 11 -26.01 -2.27 10.93
CA TRP A 11 -26.32 -3.56 11.58
C TRP A 11 -25.80 -3.58 13.02
N HIS A 12 -26.45 -2.83 13.91
CA HIS A 12 -26.38 -3.03 15.35
C HIS A 12 -27.05 -4.36 15.67
N ILE A 13 -26.26 -5.41 15.84
CA ILE A 13 -26.69 -6.55 16.64
C ILE A 13 -26.37 -6.18 18.10
N PRO A 14 -27.36 -6.08 19.00
CA PRO A 14 -27.09 -5.79 20.40
C PRO A 14 -26.18 -6.88 20.98
N PHE A 15 -25.18 -6.45 21.75
CA PHE A 15 -24.35 -7.34 22.56
C PHE A 15 -25.25 -8.19 23.47
N GLY A 16 -25.44 -9.46 23.12
CA GLY A 16 -26.19 -10.41 23.93
C GLY A 16 -27.14 -11.29 23.14
N SER A 17 -26.61 -12.17 22.28
CA SER A 17 -27.26 -13.44 21.94
C SER A 17 -26.23 -14.38 21.32
N VAL A 18 -25.82 -15.38 22.10
CA VAL A 18 -25.04 -16.52 21.65
C VAL A 18 -25.91 -17.33 20.71
N MET A 19 -25.81 -17.11 19.40
CA MET A 19 -26.24 -18.12 18.41
C MET A 19 -25.04 -18.99 18.07
N ALA A 20 -25.13 -20.26 18.50
CA ALA A 20 -24.21 -21.30 18.11
C ALA A 20 -24.30 -21.53 16.58
N ILE A 21 -23.33 -21.00 15.85
CA ILE A 21 -23.12 -21.33 14.44
C ILE A 21 -22.26 -22.61 14.39
N LYS A 22 -22.84 -23.69 13.86
CA LYS A 22 -22.14 -24.92 13.52
C LYS A 22 -20.92 -24.60 12.65
N THR A 23 -19.73 -24.81 13.20
CA THR A 23 -18.47 -24.75 12.45
C THR A 23 -18.41 -25.93 11.48
N ARG A 24 -18.25 -25.64 10.18
CA ARG A 24 -17.71 -26.60 9.22
C ARG A 24 -16.17 -26.55 9.32
N PRO A 25 -15.46 -27.68 9.22
CA PRO A 25 -14.02 -27.72 9.41
C PRO A 25 -13.31 -27.02 8.24
N ILE A 26 -12.44 -26.05 8.58
CA ILE A 26 -11.53 -25.40 7.65
C ILE A 26 -10.30 -26.30 7.51
N ASN A 27 -9.95 -26.64 6.27
CA ASN A 27 -8.75 -27.39 5.93
C ASN A 27 -7.50 -26.61 6.36
N LYS A 28 -6.60 -27.32 7.06
CA LYS A 28 -5.28 -26.83 7.46
C LYS A 28 -4.40 -26.67 6.22
N TYR A 29 -3.90 -25.46 5.95
CA TYR A 29 -2.76 -25.27 5.06
C TYR A 29 -1.46 -25.68 5.77
N PRO A 30 -0.47 -26.28 5.07
CA PRO A 30 0.70 -26.86 5.70
C PRO A 30 1.77 -25.82 6.05
N LEU A 31 2.40 -26.06 7.20
CA LEU A 31 3.59 -25.39 7.70
C LEU A 31 4.78 -25.66 6.76
N CYS A 32 5.42 -24.61 6.26
CA CYS A 32 6.63 -24.71 5.45
C CYS A 32 7.83 -25.13 6.33
N LYS A 33 8.47 -26.25 5.99
CA LYS A 33 9.64 -26.82 6.67
C LYS A 33 10.91 -26.05 6.30
N LYS A 34 11.73 -25.75 7.30
CA LYS A 34 13.13 -25.30 7.17
C LYS A 34 13.97 -26.38 6.47
N SER A 35 14.69 -26.02 5.41
CA SER A 35 15.79 -26.84 4.87
C SER A 35 17.14 -26.29 5.35
N SER A 36 17.89 -27.12 6.04
CA SER A 36 19.29 -26.95 6.41
C SER A 36 20.17 -27.12 5.18
N PHE A 37 21.11 -26.22 4.93
CA PHE A 37 22.24 -26.47 4.03
C PHE A 37 23.53 -26.44 4.84
N VAL A 38 24.22 -27.59 4.82
CA VAL A 38 25.59 -27.80 5.27
C VAL A 38 26.45 -27.77 4.03
N HIS A 39 27.53 -26.97 4.00
CA HIS A 39 28.72 -27.33 3.23
C HIS A 39 29.99 -26.82 3.90
N SER A 40 30.98 -27.69 3.85
CA SER A 40 32.23 -27.71 4.59
C SER A 40 33.30 -26.79 4.01
N SER A 41 34.22 -26.46 4.91
CA SER A 41 35.58 -25.94 4.74
C SER A 41 36.35 -26.46 3.53
N ASP A 42 37.16 -25.58 2.92
CA ASP A 42 38.51 -25.98 2.53
C ASP A 42 39.53 -24.84 2.69
N PHE A 43 40.73 -25.23 3.13
CA PHE A 43 41.81 -24.40 3.64
C PHE A 43 42.92 -24.34 2.58
N SER A 44 43.38 -23.14 2.21
CA SER A 44 44.62 -23.02 1.43
C SER A 44 45.51 -21.91 1.96
N THR A 45 46.60 -22.36 2.59
CA THR A 45 47.75 -21.57 3.04
C THR A 45 48.53 -21.01 1.87
N LYS A 46 48.84 -19.71 1.89
CA LYS A 46 50.05 -19.17 1.24
C LYS A 46 50.85 -18.33 2.24
N ARG A 47 52.12 -18.72 2.32
CA ARG A 47 53.21 -18.20 3.13
C ARG A 47 53.85 -17.04 2.37
N ALA A 48 54.13 -15.90 3.02
CA ALA A 48 55.00 -14.87 2.47
C ALA A 48 55.87 -14.24 3.58
N THR A 49 57.14 -14.63 3.49
CA THR A 49 58.42 -14.03 3.90
C THR A 49 58.49 -12.71 4.68
N TYR A 50 59.41 -12.76 5.64
CA TYR A 50 59.94 -11.75 6.55
C TYR A 50 61.09 -10.94 5.91
N GLN A 51 61.14 -9.62 6.13
CA GLN A 51 62.36 -8.78 6.12
C GLN A 51 62.20 -7.61 7.12
N PRO A 52 63.28 -7.12 7.75
CA PRO A 52 63.21 -6.28 8.95
C PRO A 52 63.59 -4.80 8.74
N GLY A 53 63.09 -3.95 9.64
CA GLY A 53 63.82 -2.75 10.10
C GLY A 53 63.19 -1.40 9.75
N TRP A 54 62.60 -0.73 10.74
CA TRP A 54 62.85 0.69 10.99
C TRP A 54 62.39 1.14 12.39
N SER A 55 63.19 2.02 12.98
CA SER A 55 63.21 2.43 14.39
C SER A 55 62.07 3.37 14.79
N PRO A 56 61.64 3.40 16.07
CA PRO A 56 60.60 4.31 16.54
C PRO A 56 61.17 5.69 16.91
N PRO A 57 60.46 6.81 16.65
CA PRO A 57 60.78 8.08 17.25
C PRO A 57 60.18 8.23 18.65
N ASN A 58 60.98 8.90 19.47
CA ASN A 58 60.86 9.35 20.85
C ASN A 58 59.46 9.61 21.43
N LYS A 59 59.34 9.19 22.69
CA LYS A 59 58.25 9.47 23.64
C LYS A 59 58.10 10.97 23.85
N ALA A 60 56.94 11.53 23.51
CA ALA A 60 56.48 12.80 24.03
C ALA A 60 55.43 12.53 25.13
N ASN A 61 55.68 13.07 26.32
CA ASN A 61 54.77 13.05 27.46
C ASN A 61 53.49 13.82 27.11
N MET A 62 52.38 13.09 26.96
CA MET A 62 51.04 13.68 26.87
C MET A 62 50.27 13.35 28.15
N SER A 63 49.76 14.39 28.79
CA SER A 63 49.09 14.42 30.08
C SER A 63 47.89 13.47 30.18
N THR A 64 47.82 12.73 31.29
CA THR A 64 46.82 11.69 31.59
C THR A 64 45.40 12.23 31.87
N VAL A 65 45.18 13.55 31.77
CA VAL A 65 43.92 14.20 32.16
C VAL A 65 42.93 14.36 30.98
N GLY A 66 43.36 14.11 29.74
CA GLY A 66 42.49 14.22 28.55
C GLY A 66 41.72 12.96 28.15
N TYR A 67 42.15 11.77 28.60
CA TYR A 67 41.60 10.50 28.09
C TYR A 67 40.26 10.10 28.72
N VAL A 68 40.01 10.45 29.99
CA VAL A 68 38.77 10.06 30.68
C VAL A 68 37.56 10.84 30.13
N GLY A 69 37.73 12.12 29.79
CA GLY A 69 36.66 12.95 29.20
C GLY A 69 36.29 12.52 27.79
N ILE A 70 37.27 12.10 26.97
CA ILE A 70 37.04 11.62 25.60
C ILE A 70 36.35 10.26 25.59
N VAL A 71 36.68 9.36 26.52
CA VAL A 71 35.99 8.07 26.68
C VAL A 71 34.53 8.24 27.14
N ILE A 72 34.24 9.19 28.04
CA ILE A 72 32.86 9.46 28.46
C ILE A 72 32.02 10.08 27.33
N LEU A 73 32.58 11.00 26.54
CA LEU A 73 31.90 11.59 25.37
C LEU A 73 31.65 10.58 24.22
N SER A 74 32.54 9.61 24.04
CA SER A 74 32.37 8.54 23.05
C SER A 74 31.39 7.45 23.49
N VAL A 75 31.26 7.20 24.81
CA VAL A 75 30.23 6.31 25.36
C VAL A 75 28.84 6.97 25.34
N LEU A 76 28.75 8.30 25.51
CA LEU A 76 27.49 9.06 25.35
C LEU A 76 27.02 9.16 23.88
N GLY A 77 27.93 9.05 22.91
CA GLY A 77 27.61 8.96 21.48
C GLY A 77 27.10 7.59 21.00
N LEU A 78 27.06 6.60 21.88
CA LEU A 78 26.62 5.21 21.61
C LEU A 78 25.21 4.91 22.15
N LEU A 79 24.45 5.92 22.59
CA LEU A 79 23.00 5.82 22.58
C LEU A 79 22.52 6.06 21.14
N GLY A 80 22.78 5.08 20.27
CA GLY A 80 22.16 5.04 18.96
C GLY A 80 20.66 5.19 19.14
N THR A 81 20.06 6.18 18.49
CA THR A 81 18.60 6.25 18.35
C THR A 81 18.18 4.93 17.73
N ALA A 82 17.62 4.03 18.53
CA ALA A 82 17.06 2.78 18.04
C ALA A 82 15.87 3.16 17.16
N GLN A 83 16.13 3.31 15.86
CA GLN A 83 15.08 3.50 14.89
C GLN A 83 14.27 2.20 14.91
N ALA A 84 13.05 2.28 15.42
CA ALA A 84 12.22 1.09 15.56
C ALA A 84 11.78 0.67 14.15
N ASP A 85 12.42 -0.35 13.57
CA ASP A 85 11.96 -0.90 12.30
C ASP A 85 10.59 -1.56 12.45
N LEU A 86 9.83 -1.62 11.35
CA LEU A 86 8.60 -2.41 11.30
C LEU A 86 8.90 -3.88 11.57
N LYS A 87 8.04 -4.52 12.34
CA LYS A 87 8.19 -5.92 12.75
C LYS A 87 6.89 -6.67 12.56
N LEU A 88 6.98 -7.93 12.18
CA LEU A 88 5.85 -8.84 12.28
C LEU A 88 5.49 -9.00 13.75
N ASN A 89 4.19 -8.98 14.06
CA ASN A 89 3.68 -9.07 15.42
C ASN A 89 4.18 -7.94 16.34
N TYR A 90 4.35 -6.72 15.82
CA TYR A 90 4.81 -5.56 16.61
C TYR A 90 3.98 -5.36 17.89
N TYR A 91 2.66 -5.57 17.80
CA TYR A 91 1.72 -5.39 18.91
C TYR A 91 1.57 -6.61 19.84
N ALA A 92 2.32 -7.70 19.64
CA ALA A 92 2.09 -8.95 20.39
C ALA A 92 2.22 -8.82 21.92
N LYS A 93 2.94 -7.82 22.42
CA LYS A 93 3.06 -7.54 23.86
C LYS A 93 2.15 -6.41 24.32
N SER A 94 2.05 -5.32 23.56
CA SER A 94 1.35 -4.09 23.96
C SER A 94 -0.16 -4.12 23.67
N CYS A 95 -0.57 -4.80 22.60
CA CYS A 95 -1.97 -5.04 22.27
C CYS A 95 -2.13 -6.39 21.55
N PRO A 96 -2.08 -7.52 22.29
CA PRO A 96 -2.01 -8.86 21.70
C PRO A 96 -3.20 -9.22 20.78
N LYS A 97 -4.35 -8.54 20.95
CA LYS A 97 -5.55 -8.74 20.13
C LYS A 97 -5.65 -7.81 18.92
N ALA A 98 -4.72 -6.87 18.73
CA ALA A 98 -4.83 -5.82 17.71
C ALA A 98 -5.13 -6.37 16.30
N GLU A 99 -4.24 -7.19 15.75
CA GLU A 99 -4.39 -7.74 14.40
C GLU A 99 -5.62 -8.66 14.30
N LYS A 100 -5.98 -9.35 15.39
CA LYS A 100 -7.19 -10.18 15.42
C LYS A 100 -8.47 -9.34 15.36
N ILE A 101 -8.54 -8.22 16.08
CA ILE A 101 -9.68 -7.30 16.03
C ILE A 101 -9.88 -6.76 14.62
N VAL A 102 -8.79 -6.36 13.95
CA VAL A 102 -8.85 -5.89 12.55
C VAL A 102 -9.38 -6.98 11.64
N LEU A 103 -8.79 -8.18 11.70
CA LEU A 103 -9.18 -9.31 10.87
C LEU A 103 -10.63 -9.74 11.10
N ASP A 104 -11.06 -9.84 12.36
CA ASP A 104 -12.43 -10.23 12.71
C ASP A 104 -13.44 -9.19 12.19
N PHE A 105 -13.13 -7.89 12.33
CA PHE A 105 -13.98 -6.82 11.83
C PHE A 105 -14.10 -6.87 10.30
N VAL A 106 -12.98 -7.09 9.59
CA VAL A 106 -12.98 -7.23 8.13
C VAL A 106 -13.82 -8.42 7.70
N ASN A 107 -13.57 -9.61 8.25
CA ASN A 107 -14.33 -10.83 7.89
C ASN A 107 -15.84 -10.69 8.18
N GLN A 108 -16.21 -9.96 9.22
CA GLN A 108 -17.62 -9.73 9.54
C GLN A 108 -18.32 -8.79 8.54
N HIS A 109 -17.63 -7.77 8.02
CA HIS A 109 -18.28 -6.67 7.29
C HIS A 109 -18.00 -6.67 5.79
N ILE A 110 -16.83 -7.12 5.33
CA ILE A 110 -16.40 -6.92 3.95
C ILE A 110 -17.26 -7.70 2.95
N HIS A 111 -17.79 -8.87 3.32
CA HIS A 111 -18.69 -9.65 2.46
C HIS A 111 -20.03 -8.97 2.20
N ASN A 112 -20.47 -8.06 3.08
CA ASN A 112 -21.67 -7.25 2.86
C ASN A 112 -21.41 -6.07 1.91
N ALA A 113 -20.14 -5.74 1.67
CA ALA A 113 -19.70 -4.61 0.87
C ALA A 113 -18.39 -4.90 0.12
N PRO A 114 -18.33 -5.94 -0.73
CA PRO A 114 -17.07 -6.43 -1.31
C PRO A 114 -16.33 -5.37 -2.15
N SER A 115 -17.06 -4.37 -2.67
CA SER A 115 -16.45 -3.23 -3.37
C SER A 115 -15.51 -2.37 -2.50
N LEU A 116 -15.59 -2.48 -1.16
CA LEU A 116 -14.70 -1.75 -0.27
C LEU A 116 -13.27 -2.31 -0.29
N ALA A 117 -13.05 -3.58 -0.66
CA ALA A 117 -11.69 -4.11 -0.76
C ALA A 117 -10.83 -3.30 -1.75
N ALA A 118 -11.39 -2.99 -2.91
CA ALA A 118 -10.75 -2.11 -3.90
C ALA A 118 -10.55 -0.68 -3.38
N ALA A 119 -11.48 -0.15 -2.59
CA ALA A 119 -11.35 1.19 -2.01
C ALA A 119 -10.27 1.26 -0.92
N LEU A 120 -10.14 0.21 -0.11
CA LEU A 120 -9.23 0.14 1.03
C LEU A 120 -7.78 -0.08 0.57
N ILE A 121 -7.54 -0.94 -0.42
CA ILE A 121 -6.19 -1.06 -1.03
C ILE A 121 -5.79 0.25 -1.74
N ARG A 122 -6.75 0.93 -2.39
CA ARG A 122 -6.52 2.25 -2.98
C ARG A 122 -6.19 3.28 -1.91
N MET A 123 -6.90 3.32 -0.78
CA MET A 123 -6.56 4.20 0.34
C MET A 123 -5.14 3.96 0.83
N HIS A 124 -4.72 2.69 0.94
CA HIS A 124 -3.34 2.36 1.33
C HIS A 124 -2.30 2.86 0.33
N PHE A 125 -2.54 2.70 -0.98
CA PHE A 125 -1.69 3.26 -2.02
C PHE A 125 -1.60 4.79 -1.92
N HIS A 126 -2.75 5.47 -1.79
CA HIS A 126 -2.80 6.93 -1.71
C HIS A 126 -2.06 7.45 -0.46
N ASP A 127 -2.21 6.80 0.69
CA ASP A 127 -1.44 7.13 1.90
C ASP A 127 0.07 7.08 1.64
N CYS A 128 0.55 5.91 1.19
CA CYS A 128 1.97 5.67 0.96
C CYS A 128 2.60 6.59 -0.10
N PHE A 129 1.81 7.10 -1.05
CA PHE A 129 2.32 7.91 -2.15
C PHE A 129 2.42 9.40 -1.85
N VAL A 130 1.85 9.94 -0.77
CA VAL A 130 2.02 11.38 -0.48
C VAL A 130 3.27 11.60 0.37
N ARG A 131 3.19 11.35 1.68
CA ARG A 131 4.31 11.54 2.62
C ARG A 131 4.96 10.24 3.10
N GLY A 132 4.48 9.10 2.59
CA GLY A 132 4.79 7.78 3.11
C GLY A 132 3.59 7.18 3.81
N CYS A 133 3.68 5.91 4.21
CA CYS A 133 2.57 5.23 4.86
C CYS A 133 2.45 5.69 6.32
N ASP A 134 1.91 6.88 6.54
CA ASP A 134 1.83 7.56 7.83
C ASP A 134 0.38 7.93 8.23
N GLY A 135 -0.62 7.46 7.48
CA GLY A 135 -2.02 7.76 7.74
C GLY A 135 -2.42 9.23 7.50
N SER A 136 -1.59 10.04 6.85
CA SER A 136 -1.87 11.44 6.51
C SER A 136 -3.13 11.59 5.66
N VAL A 137 -3.46 10.59 4.82
CA VAL A 137 -4.69 10.55 4.02
C VAL A 137 -5.97 10.56 4.88
N LEU A 138 -5.88 10.17 6.15
CA LEU A 138 -7.03 10.10 7.06
C LEU A 138 -7.33 11.43 7.76
N ILE A 139 -6.46 12.43 7.70
CA ILE A 139 -6.64 13.71 8.39
C ILE A 139 -7.72 14.55 7.68
N ASN A 140 -8.59 15.18 8.47
CA ASN A 140 -9.57 16.14 7.96
C ASN A 140 -8.95 17.54 7.80
N SER A 141 -9.48 18.30 6.84
CA SER A 141 -9.17 19.72 6.71
C SER A 141 -9.56 20.51 7.95
N THR A 142 -8.81 21.57 8.20
CA THR A 142 -9.09 22.56 9.25
C THR A 142 -9.40 23.91 8.59
N SER A 143 -9.77 24.92 9.38
CA SER A 143 -9.97 26.28 8.87
C SER A 143 -8.71 26.89 8.22
N SER A 144 -7.52 26.38 8.56
CA SER A 144 -6.22 26.91 8.13
C SER A 144 -5.48 25.99 7.16
N ASN A 145 -5.99 24.79 6.85
CA ASN A 145 -5.31 23.82 6.01
C ASN A 145 -6.29 22.92 5.24
N GLN A 146 -6.04 22.75 3.94
CA GLN A 146 -6.75 21.80 3.12
C GLN A 146 -5.98 20.46 3.10
N ALA A 147 -6.57 19.44 3.72
CA ALA A 147 -6.01 18.11 3.83
C ALA A 147 -6.12 17.32 2.52
N GLU A 148 -5.40 16.21 2.46
CA GLU A 148 -5.36 15.33 1.31
C GLU A 148 -6.74 14.82 0.90
N LYS A 149 -7.67 14.59 1.84
CA LYS A 149 -9.03 14.12 1.54
C LYS A 149 -9.77 15.00 0.54
N ASP A 150 -9.51 16.31 0.56
CA ASP A 150 -10.17 17.28 -0.32
C ASP A 150 -9.43 17.47 -1.65
N ALA A 151 -8.31 16.78 -1.86
CA ALA A 151 -7.59 16.81 -3.13
C ALA A 151 -8.33 15.99 -4.19
N ALA A 152 -8.28 16.42 -5.45
CA ALA A 152 -8.94 15.75 -6.57
C ALA A 152 -8.76 14.22 -6.64
N PRO A 153 -7.55 13.63 -6.45
CA PRO A 153 -7.39 12.17 -6.45
C PRO A 153 -8.14 11.47 -5.32
N ASN A 154 -8.44 12.15 -4.21
CA ASN A 154 -8.99 11.56 -2.99
C ASN A 154 -10.50 11.74 -2.82
N LEU A 155 -11.13 12.62 -3.62
CA LEU A 155 -12.59 12.85 -3.59
C LEU A 155 -13.43 11.58 -3.84
N THR A 156 -12.83 10.54 -4.43
CA THR A 156 -13.47 9.26 -4.73
C THR A 156 -12.96 8.12 -3.84
N ILE A 157 -12.10 8.39 -2.86
CA ILE A 157 -11.71 7.38 -1.86
C ILE A 157 -12.90 7.12 -0.95
N ARG A 158 -13.05 5.85 -0.57
CA ARG A 158 -14.13 5.30 0.25
C ARG A 158 -13.54 4.49 1.40
N GLY A 159 -14.34 4.24 2.43
CA GLY A 159 -13.94 3.40 3.57
C GLY A 159 -13.33 4.13 4.77
N PHE A 160 -13.34 5.47 4.81
CA PHE A 160 -12.86 6.23 5.98
C PHE A 160 -13.60 5.83 7.27
N SER A 161 -14.93 5.68 7.19
CA SER A 161 -15.78 5.24 8.30
C SER A 161 -15.47 3.81 8.77
N PHE A 162 -14.98 2.96 7.87
CA PHE A 162 -14.54 1.60 8.18
C PHE A 162 -13.28 1.62 9.04
N ILE A 163 -12.30 2.45 8.66
CA ILE A 163 -11.06 2.66 9.43
C ILE A 163 -11.37 3.24 10.81
N ASP A 164 -12.25 4.25 10.90
CA ASP A 164 -12.64 4.87 12.17
C ASP A 164 -13.29 3.87 13.14
N ARG A 165 -14.10 2.93 12.63
CA ARG A 165 -14.72 1.89 13.47
C ARG A 165 -13.70 0.88 13.99
N VAL A 166 -12.78 0.43 13.14
CA VAL A 166 -11.68 -0.43 13.55
C VAL A 166 -10.84 0.28 14.62
N LYS A 167 -10.52 1.56 14.40
CA LYS A 167 -9.80 2.38 15.37
C LYS A 167 -10.52 2.47 16.71
N ASN A 168 -11.83 2.71 16.71
CA ASN A 168 -12.60 2.78 17.95
C ASN A 168 -12.56 1.45 18.73
N LEU A 169 -12.67 0.31 18.05
CA LEU A 169 -12.56 -1.01 18.70
C LEU A 169 -11.17 -1.21 19.33
N LEU A 170 -10.12 -0.79 18.61
CA LEU A 170 -8.75 -0.89 19.10
C LEU A 170 -8.48 0.06 20.27
N GLU A 171 -9.01 1.28 20.25
CA GLU A 171 -8.89 2.21 21.37
C GLU A 171 -9.63 1.75 22.62
N VAL A 172 -10.73 0.99 22.48
CA VAL A 172 -11.41 0.35 23.63
C VAL A 172 -10.56 -0.79 24.21
N GLU A 173 -9.91 -1.61 23.37
CA GLU A 173 -9.09 -2.73 23.83
C GLU A 173 -7.73 -2.29 24.39
N CYS A 174 -7.06 -1.36 23.71
CA CYS A 174 -5.69 -0.95 24.01
C CYS A 174 -5.46 0.54 23.65
N PRO A 175 -5.92 1.47 24.51
CA PRO A 175 -5.89 2.91 24.24
C PRO A 175 -4.50 3.43 23.85
N GLY A 176 -4.41 4.17 22.75
CA GLY A 176 -3.19 4.83 22.30
C GLY A 176 -2.06 3.90 21.84
N ILE A 177 -2.35 2.63 21.52
CA ILE A 177 -1.31 1.66 21.13
C ILE A 177 -1.18 1.49 19.61
N VAL A 178 -2.29 1.34 18.89
CA VAL A 178 -2.29 0.98 17.46
C VAL A 178 -2.46 2.22 16.59
N SER A 179 -1.52 2.49 15.67
CA SER A 179 -1.59 3.67 14.79
C SER A 179 -2.63 3.51 13.69
N CYS A 180 -3.14 4.63 13.19
CA CYS A 180 -4.07 4.58 12.07
C CYS A 180 -3.38 4.14 10.78
N ALA A 181 -2.12 4.51 10.57
CA ALA A 181 -1.29 4.02 9.46
C ALA A 181 -1.23 2.48 9.41
N ASP A 182 -1.02 1.80 10.54
CA ASP A 182 -1.03 0.33 10.59
C ASP A 182 -2.43 -0.26 10.38
N ILE A 183 -3.49 0.43 10.82
CA ILE A 183 -4.88 0.01 10.55
C ILE A 183 -5.16 0.02 9.04
N ILE A 184 -4.76 1.06 8.30
CA ILE A 184 -4.92 1.10 6.83
C ILE A 184 -4.26 -0.12 6.18
N ALA A 185 -3.00 -0.40 6.54
CA ALA A 185 -2.22 -1.48 5.96
C ALA A 185 -2.83 -2.86 6.26
N LEU A 186 -3.25 -3.10 7.50
CA LEU A 186 -3.89 -4.36 7.91
C LEU A 186 -5.26 -4.54 7.25
N VAL A 187 -6.11 -3.52 7.27
CA VAL A 187 -7.45 -3.55 6.66
C VAL A 187 -7.37 -3.77 5.16
N ALA A 188 -6.42 -3.13 4.47
CA ALA A 188 -6.20 -3.36 3.04
C ALA A 188 -5.87 -4.84 2.75
N ARG A 189 -4.91 -5.42 3.49
CA ARG A 189 -4.53 -6.83 3.34
C ARG A 189 -5.69 -7.77 3.62
N ASP A 190 -6.31 -7.62 4.79
CA ASP A 190 -7.40 -8.49 5.23
C ASP A 190 -8.58 -8.43 4.26
N SER A 191 -8.89 -7.24 3.71
CA SER A 191 -10.01 -7.08 2.79
C SER A 191 -9.77 -7.78 1.46
N ILE A 192 -8.55 -7.69 0.92
CA ILE A 192 -8.18 -8.37 -0.33
C ILE A 192 -8.26 -9.88 -0.16
N VAL A 193 -7.68 -10.41 0.92
CA VAL A 193 -7.72 -11.84 1.25
C VAL A 193 -9.16 -12.32 1.43
N ALA A 194 -9.99 -11.58 2.17
CA ALA A 194 -11.39 -11.94 2.38
C ALA A 194 -12.22 -11.92 1.08
N THR A 195 -11.79 -11.15 0.07
CA THR A 195 -12.38 -11.17 -1.27
C THR A 195 -11.72 -12.17 -2.24
N GLY A 196 -10.83 -13.03 -1.75
CA GLY A 196 -10.21 -14.11 -2.52
C GLY A 196 -8.89 -13.75 -3.22
N GLY A 197 -8.31 -12.57 -2.93
CA GLY A 197 -7.03 -12.15 -3.49
C GLY A 197 -5.80 -12.60 -2.68
N PRO A 198 -4.60 -12.09 -3.02
CA PRO A 198 -3.34 -12.50 -2.41
C PRO A 198 -3.23 -12.11 -0.95
N PHE A 199 -2.54 -12.96 -0.19
CA PHE A 199 -2.04 -12.63 1.14
C PHE A 199 -0.61 -12.06 1.05
N TRP A 200 -0.32 -11.04 1.86
CA TRP A 200 1.04 -10.58 2.11
C TRP A 200 1.25 -10.31 3.59
N ASN A 201 2.52 -10.27 4.01
CA ASN A 201 2.85 -9.94 5.38
C ASN A 201 2.67 -8.44 5.60
N VAL A 202 2.15 -8.04 6.75
CA VAL A 202 2.08 -6.63 7.14
C VAL A 202 2.95 -6.42 8.37
N PRO A 203 4.25 -6.11 8.20
CA PRO A 203 5.06 -5.58 9.28
C PRO A 203 4.40 -4.30 9.82
N THR A 204 4.15 -4.26 11.13
CA THR A 204 3.51 -3.14 11.83
C THR A 204 4.54 -2.40 12.69
N GLY A 205 4.13 -1.29 13.29
CA GLY A 205 4.97 -0.33 14.02
C GLY A 205 5.07 1.05 13.36
N ARG A 206 4.23 1.35 12.35
CA ARG A 206 4.14 2.70 11.77
C ARG A 206 3.57 3.65 12.81
N ARG A 207 3.94 4.92 12.71
CA ARG A 207 3.33 6.02 13.46
C ARG A 207 2.55 6.94 12.53
N ASP A 208 1.65 7.71 13.12
CA ASP A 208 0.78 8.62 12.43
C ASP A 208 1.47 9.97 12.18
N GLY A 209 1.42 10.43 10.93
CA GLY A 209 1.93 11.72 10.50
C GLY A 209 1.08 12.87 11.04
N LEU A 210 1.68 14.05 11.13
CA LEU A 210 1.04 15.26 11.68
C LEU A 210 0.59 16.25 10.59
N ILE A 211 0.89 15.94 9.33
CA ILE A 211 0.70 16.85 8.19
C ILE A 211 -0.09 16.12 7.11
N SER A 212 -1.10 16.79 6.56
CA SER A 212 -1.85 16.34 5.39
C SER A 212 -2.11 17.56 4.51
N ASN A 213 -1.75 17.47 3.23
CA ASN A 213 -1.80 18.62 2.31
C ASN A 213 -2.33 18.23 0.92
N ALA A 214 -3.38 18.91 0.48
CA ALA A 214 -4.01 18.63 -0.81
C ALA A 214 -3.08 18.81 -2.02
N SER A 215 -2.17 19.79 -1.98
CA SER A 215 -1.19 20.01 -3.06
C SER A 215 -0.17 18.88 -3.15
N GLU A 216 0.21 18.28 -2.02
CA GLU A 216 1.12 17.13 -2.01
C GLU A 216 0.44 15.91 -2.62
N ALA A 217 -0.85 15.68 -2.33
CA ALA A 217 -1.64 14.63 -2.98
C ALA A 217 -1.71 14.81 -4.50
N LEU A 218 -1.98 16.03 -4.99
CA LEU A 218 -2.01 16.34 -6.42
C LEU A 218 -0.65 16.12 -7.11
N THR A 219 0.44 16.37 -6.40
CA THR A 219 1.80 16.29 -6.93
C THR A 219 2.30 14.85 -7.00
N ASN A 220 1.98 14.04 -5.99
CA ASN A 220 2.62 12.75 -5.81
C ASN A 220 1.76 11.54 -6.23
N ILE A 221 0.43 11.67 -6.29
CA ILE A 221 -0.45 10.58 -6.70
C ILE A 221 -0.54 10.57 -8.24
N PRO A 222 -0.19 9.44 -8.91
CA PRO A 222 -0.30 9.35 -10.35
C PRO A 222 -1.74 9.56 -10.83
N ALA A 223 -1.92 10.46 -11.80
CA ALA A 223 -3.23 10.68 -12.44
C ALA A 223 -3.59 9.54 -13.39
N PRO A 224 -4.88 9.23 -13.61
CA PRO A 224 -5.32 8.24 -14.61
C PRO A 224 -4.95 8.60 -16.05
N THR A 225 -4.58 9.87 -16.30
CA THR A 225 -4.11 10.41 -17.58
C THR A 225 -2.58 10.38 -17.74
N SER A 226 -1.86 9.87 -16.74
CA SER A 226 -0.39 9.87 -16.75
C SER A 226 0.17 9.01 -17.88
N ASN A 227 1.26 9.47 -18.51
CA ASN A 227 2.05 8.65 -19.43
C ASN A 227 3.06 7.79 -18.67
N PHE A 228 3.72 6.87 -19.38
CA PHE A 228 4.65 5.90 -18.77
C PHE A 228 5.81 6.58 -18.03
N SER A 229 6.41 7.63 -18.61
CA SER A 229 7.53 8.36 -18.00
C SER A 229 7.16 9.00 -16.66
N ILE A 230 5.94 9.55 -16.54
CA ILE A 230 5.42 10.08 -15.27
C ILE A 230 5.21 8.95 -14.26
N LEU A 231 4.57 7.85 -14.68
CA LEU A 231 4.30 6.71 -13.81
C LEU A 231 5.60 6.16 -13.19
N ILE A 232 6.60 5.85 -14.02
CA ILE A 232 7.86 5.28 -13.53
C ILE A 232 8.64 6.26 -12.67
N SER A 233 8.59 7.56 -12.96
CA SER A 233 9.23 8.59 -12.13
C SER A 233 8.58 8.70 -10.75
N LEU A 234 7.25 8.72 -10.67
CA LEU A 234 6.53 8.83 -9.39
C LEU A 234 6.75 7.59 -8.51
N PHE A 235 6.75 6.39 -9.10
CA PHE A 235 7.10 5.16 -8.37
C PHE A 235 8.56 5.18 -7.91
N GLY A 236 9.49 5.59 -8.78
CA GLY A 236 10.91 5.73 -8.47
C GLY A 236 11.17 6.69 -7.30
N ASN A 237 10.43 7.79 -7.21
CA ASN A 237 10.49 8.74 -6.09
C ASN A 237 10.09 8.11 -4.74
N LYS A 238 9.38 6.98 -4.77
CA LYS A 238 9.01 6.18 -3.59
C LYS A 238 9.92 4.97 -3.39
N GLY A 239 10.99 4.83 -4.17
CA GLY A 239 11.88 3.68 -4.14
C GLY A 239 11.26 2.40 -4.73
N LEU A 240 10.18 2.54 -5.50
CA LEU A 240 9.50 1.47 -6.20
C LEU A 240 9.98 1.44 -7.66
N ASP A 241 10.30 0.26 -8.15
CA ASP A 241 10.90 0.08 -9.48
C ASP A 241 9.84 -0.25 -10.55
N LEU A 242 10.30 -0.56 -11.77
CA LEU A 242 9.42 -0.93 -12.88
C LEU A 242 8.54 -2.14 -12.57
N LYS A 243 9.08 -3.14 -11.86
CA LYS A 243 8.33 -4.33 -11.50
C LYS A 243 7.21 -3.99 -10.52
N ASP A 244 7.49 -3.12 -9.56
CA ASP A 244 6.48 -2.63 -8.61
C ASP A 244 5.38 -1.83 -9.31
N LEU A 245 5.74 -0.94 -10.25
CA LEU A 245 4.76 -0.21 -11.06
C LEU A 245 3.79 -1.16 -11.74
N ILE A 246 4.31 -2.20 -12.39
CA ILE A 246 3.49 -3.14 -13.15
C ILE A 246 2.63 -3.96 -12.20
N LEU A 247 3.22 -4.58 -11.18
CA LEU A 247 2.50 -5.44 -10.24
C LEU A 247 1.42 -4.68 -9.47
N LEU A 248 1.72 -3.50 -8.93
CA LEU A 248 0.76 -2.70 -8.17
C LEU A 248 -0.37 -2.14 -9.05
N SER A 249 -0.11 -1.89 -10.35
CA SER A 249 -1.17 -1.57 -11.32
C SER A 249 -2.17 -2.73 -11.47
N GLY A 250 -1.73 -3.97 -11.23
CA GLY A 250 -2.59 -5.15 -11.17
C GLY A 250 -3.75 -5.04 -10.17
N ALA A 251 -3.69 -4.16 -9.17
CA ALA A 251 -4.82 -3.90 -8.27
C ALA A 251 -6.08 -3.39 -8.99
N HIS A 252 -5.95 -2.85 -10.22
CA HIS A 252 -7.08 -2.46 -11.07
C HIS A 252 -7.91 -3.66 -11.59
N THR A 253 -7.52 -4.90 -11.30
CA THR A 253 -8.35 -6.09 -11.54
C THR A 253 -9.66 -6.09 -10.73
N ILE A 254 -9.72 -5.36 -9.61
CA ILE A 254 -10.95 -5.19 -8.83
C ILE A 254 -11.38 -3.72 -8.76
N GLY A 255 -12.69 -3.50 -8.63
CA GLY A 255 -13.27 -2.18 -8.37
C GLY A 255 -13.77 -1.45 -9.62
N VAL A 256 -13.95 -0.14 -9.48
CA VAL A 256 -14.60 0.71 -10.48
C VAL A 256 -13.88 2.03 -10.64
N GLY A 257 -13.93 2.59 -11.85
CA GLY A 257 -13.54 3.96 -12.17
C GLY A 257 -14.75 4.83 -12.47
N HIS A 258 -14.60 6.15 -12.36
CA HIS A 258 -15.63 7.11 -12.77
C HIS A 258 -15.36 7.57 -14.20
N CYS A 259 -16.42 7.86 -14.97
CA CYS A 259 -16.29 8.37 -16.34
C CYS A 259 -15.38 9.60 -16.43
N SER A 260 -15.43 10.50 -15.45
CA SER A 260 -14.56 11.69 -15.37
C SER A 260 -13.06 11.36 -15.38
N SER A 261 -12.65 10.17 -14.96
CA SER A 261 -11.25 9.76 -14.92
C SER A 261 -10.68 9.35 -16.29
N PHE A 262 -11.53 9.11 -17.30
CA PHE A 262 -11.08 8.64 -18.62
C PHE A 262 -11.92 9.14 -19.80
N SER A 263 -12.94 9.99 -19.59
CA SER A 263 -13.82 10.49 -20.66
C SER A 263 -13.07 11.29 -21.74
N SER A 264 -11.95 11.93 -21.38
CA SER A 264 -11.04 12.57 -22.34
C SER A 264 -10.54 11.57 -23.38
N ARG A 265 -10.24 10.33 -23.01
CA ARG A 265 -9.84 9.27 -23.95
C ARG A 265 -10.95 8.91 -24.95
N LEU A 266 -12.21 9.11 -24.57
CA LEU A 266 -13.34 8.80 -25.44
C LEU A 266 -13.63 9.96 -26.39
N TYR A 267 -13.56 11.20 -25.93
CA TYR A 267 -14.15 12.34 -26.65
C TYR A 267 -13.19 13.47 -27.01
N ASN A 268 -12.04 13.60 -26.36
CA ASN A 268 -11.17 14.75 -26.54
C ASN A 268 -9.71 14.47 -26.13
N PHE A 269 -9.11 13.42 -26.69
CA PHE A 269 -7.82 12.91 -26.22
C PHE A 269 -6.67 13.90 -26.46
N THR A 270 -6.61 14.52 -27.63
CA THR A 270 -5.59 15.54 -27.96
C THR A 270 -6.10 16.98 -27.84
N GLY A 271 -7.32 17.17 -27.35
CA GLY A 271 -7.96 18.49 -27.28
C GLY A 271 -8.69 18.91 -28.57
N LYS A 272 -8.84 18.01 -29.55
CA LYS A 272 -9.43 18.30 -30.87
C LYS A 272 -10.75 17.56 -31.14
N GLY A 273 -11.39 17.02 -30.12
CA GLY A 273 -12.62 16.23 -30.27
C GLY A 273 -12.38 14.81 -30.80
N ASP A 274 -11.22 14.23 -30.48
CA ASP A 274 -10.74 12.94 -30.95
C ASP A 274 -10.75 11.84 -29.87
N GLN A 275 -10.78 10.58 -30.30
CA GLN A 275 -10.66 9.42 -29.42
C GLN A 275 -9.20 8.97 -29.32
N ASP A 276 -8.79 8.50 -28.14
CA ASP A 276 -7.49 7.92 -27.90
C ASP A 276 -7.22 6.74 -28.85
N PRO A 277 -6.22 6.83 -29.74
CA PRO A 277 -5.92 5.79 -30.72
C PRO A 277 -5.32 4.53 -30.06
N SER A 278 -4.87 4.60 -28.81
CA SER A 278 -4.38 3.45 -28.03
C SER A 278 -5.51 2.64 -27.38
N LEU A 279 -6.74 3.15 -27.34
CA LEU A 279 -7.91 2.44 -26.81
C LEU A 279 -8.57 1.61 -27.92
N ASP A 280 -8.87 0.34 -27.66
CA ASP A 280 -9.61 -0.51 -28.60
C ASP A 280 -10.92 0.14 -29.06
N SER A 281 -11.17 0.20 -30.36
CA SER A 281 -12.24 1.02 -30.93
C SER A 281 -13.64 0.46 -30.63
N GLU A 282 -13.79 -0.86 -30.61
CA GLU A 282 -15.03 -1.52 -30.22
C GLU A 282 -15.32 -1.29 -28.73
N TYR A 283 -14.31 -1.44 -27.87
CA TYR A 283 -14.45 -1.17 -26.45
C TYR A 283 -14.83 0.30 -26.18
N ALA A 284 -14.17 1.24 -26.85
CA ALA A 284 -14.52 2.66 -26.76
C ALA A 284 -15.96 2.94 -27.21
N ALA A 285 -16.41 2.34 -28.32
CA ALA A 285 -17.79 2.47 -28.80
C ALA A 285 -18.81 1.90 -27.80
N ASN A 286 -18.49 0.79 -27.14
CA ASN A 286 -19.31 0.23 -26.07
C ASN A 286 -19.42 1.19 -24.87
N LEU A 287 -18.29 1.72 -24.40
CA LEU A 287 -18.26 2.68 -23.30
C LEU A 287 -19.10 3.93 -23.62
N LYS A 288 -18.95 4.50 -24.83
CA LYS A 288 -19.73 5.66 -25.29
C LYS A 288 -21.23 5.37 -25.37
N SER A 289 -21.62 4.20 -25.86
CA SER A 289 -23.03 3.87 -26.08
C SER A 289 -23.77 3.45 -24.81
N LYS A 290 -23.08 2.80 -23.86
CA LYS A 290 -23.72 2.15 -22.70
C LYS A 290 -23.43 2.82 -21.36
N LYS A 291 -22.30 3.52 -21.22
CA LYS A 291 -21.83 4.06 -19.93
C LYS A 291 -21.61 5.57 -20.04
N CYS A 292 -20.40 5.99 -20.40
CA CYS A 292 -19.97 7.38 -20.45
C CYS A 292 -20.46 8.07 -21.74
N LYS A 293 -21.74 8.41 -21.81
CA LYS A 293 -22.39 8.97 -23.01
C LYS A 293 -22.00 10.42 -23.32
N SER A 294 -21.30 11.10 -22.41
CA SER A 294 -20.87 12.49 -22.54
C SER A 294 -19.50 12.69 -21.89
N ILE A 295 -18.73 13.64 -22.40
CA ILE A 295 -17.46 14.06 -21.78
C ILE A 295 -17.67 14.64 -20.37
N ASN A 296 -18.83 15.25 -20.13
CA ASN A 296 -19.19 15.90 -18.87
C ASN A 296 -19.82 14.93 -17.84
N ASP A 297 -19.85 13.62 -18.12
CA ASP A 297 -20.36 12.64 -17.16
C ASP A 297 -19.37 12.44 -16.00
N ASN A 298 -19.75 12.92 -14.82
CA ASN A 298 -18.97 12.85 -13.60
C ASN A 298 -19.54 11.88 -12.54
N THR A 299 -20.64 11.18 -12.83
CA THR A 299 -21.33 10.32 -11.84
C THR A 299 -21.29 8.85 -12.20
N THR A 300 -21.27 8.51 -13.49
CA THR A 300 -21.32 7.10 -13.92
C THR A 300 -20.04 6.37 -13.53
N ILE A 301 -20.23 5.22 -12.88
CA ILE A 301 -19.17 4.26 -12.54
C ILE A 301 -19.06 3.17 -13.62
N VAL A 302 -17.84 2.71 -13.86
CA VAL A 302 -17.49 1.70 -14.85
C VAL A 302 -16.52 0.70 -14.21
N GLU A 303 -16.72 -0.59 -14.50
CA GLU A 303 -15.85 -1.67 -14.07
C GLU A 303 -14.43 -1.46 -14.63
N MET A 304 -13.41 -1.49 -13.79
CA MET A 304 -12.01 -1.36 -14.26
C MET A 304 -11.54 -2.60 -15.02
N ASP A 305 -12.11 -3.76 -14.68
CA ASP A 305 -11.88 -5.06 -15.29
C ASP A 305 -13.23 -5.68 -15.70
N PRO A 306 -13.81 -5.29 -16.86
CA PRO A 306 -15.14 -5.73 -17.26
C PRO A 306 -15.26 -7.26 -17.32
N GLY A 307 -16.20 -7.80 -16.53
CA GLY A 307 -16.41 -9.24 -16.39
C GLY A 307 -15.68 -9.89 -15.23
N SER A 308 -14.60 -9.29 -14.69
CA SER A 308 -13.86 -9.82 -13.53
C SER A 308 -13.64 -8.86 -12.36
N PHE A 309 -14.19 -7.64 -12.40
CA PHE A 309 -13.96 -6.55 -11.41
C PHE A 309 -14.24 -6.85 -9.92
N ARG A 310 -14.69 -8.05 -9.58
CA ARG A 310 -14.92 -8.54 -8.21
C ARG A 310 -13.97 -9.66 -7.79
N THR A 311 -13.16 -10.15 -8.72
CA THR A 311 -12.19 -11.23 -8.54
C THR A 311 -10.81 -10.65 -8.73
N PHE A 312 -9.89 -10.97 -7.83
CA PHE A 312 -8.52 -10.50 -7.98
C PHE A 312 -7.77 -11.48 -8.88
N ASP A 313 -7.52 -11.17 -10.15
CA ASP A 313 -6.96 -12.15 -11.09
C ASP A 313 -6.10 -11.51 -12.20
N LEU A 314 -5.75 -12.32 -13.21
CA LEU A 314 -4.94 -11.90 -14.36
C LEU A 314 -5.74 -11.23 -15.49
N SER A 315 -7.06 -11.03 -15.36
CA SER A 315 -7.93 -10.45 -16.40
C SER A 315 -7.53 -9.02 -16.74
N TYR A 316 -7.18 -8.20 -15.74
CA TYR A 316 -6.64 -6.85 -15.94
C TYR A 316 -5.52 -6.81 -16.98
N TYR A 317 -4.48 -7.64 -16.81
CA TYR A 317 -3.35 -7.66 -17.74
C TYR A 317 -3.73 -8.16 -19.13
N LYS A 318 -4.63 -9.16 -19.21
CA LYS A 318 -5.19 -9.64 -20.49
C LYS A 318 -5.93 -8.52 -21.23
N LEU A 319 -6.68 -7.68 -20.52
CA LEU A 319 -7.35 -6.51 -21.09
C LEU A 319 -6.36 -5.43 -21.51
N VAL A 320 -5.36 -5.13 -20.69
CA VAL A 320 -4.30 -4.16 -21.03
C VAL A 320 -3.61 -4.56 -22.34
N LEU A 321 -3.19 -5.81 -22.50
CA LEU A 321 -2.58 -6.32 -23.74
C LEU A 321 -3.51 -6.22 -24.96
N LYS A 322 -4.83 -6.32 -24.74
CA LYS A 322 -5.87 -6.13 -25.76
C LYS A 322 -6.24 -4.66 -26.00
N ARG A 323 -5.48 -3.70 -25.45
CA ARG A 323 -5.80 -2.26 -25.51
C ARG A 323 -7.16 -1.90 -24.88
N ARG A 324 -7.57 -2.66 -23.88
CA ARG A 324 -8.83 -2.50 -23.13
C ARG A 324 -8.62 -2.10 -21.67
N GLY A 325 -7.43 -1.59 -21.32
CA GLY A 325 -7.21 -0.89 -20.05
C GLY A 325 -8.03 0.40 -19.98
N LEU A 326 -8.73 0.63 -18.86
CA LEU A 326 -9.71 1.71 -18.72
C LEU A 326 -9.04 3.08 -18.72
N PHE A 327 -7.98 3.25 -17.92
CA PHE A 327 -7.26 4.52 -17.80
C PHE A 327 -6.16 4.64 -18.85
N GLN A 328 -5.75 5.87 -19.14
CA GLN A 328 -4.61 6.11 -20.03
C GLN A 328 -3.32 5.58 -19.38
N SER A 329 -3.21 5.67 -18.05
CA SER A 329 -2.12 5.08 -17.29
C SER A 329 -2.00 3.57 -17.47
N ASP A 330 -3.13 2.84 -17.60
CA ASP A 330 -3.11 1.40 -17.89
C ASP A 330 -2.58 1.12 -19.30
N ALA A 331 -3.08 1.87 -20.29
CA ALA A 331 -2.63 1.76 -21.67
C ALA A 331 -1.15 2.16 -21.83
N ALA A 332 -0.66 3.08 -21.01
CA ALA A 332 0.73 3.52 -21.01
C ALA A 332 1.69 2.38 -20.63
N LEU A 333 1.27 1.41 -19.82
CA LEU A 333 2.12 0.28 -19.40
C LEU A 333 2.61 -0.58 -20.57
N ILE A 334 1.93 -0.57 -21.72
CA ILE A 334 2.34 -1.34 -22.91
C ILE A 334 3.00 -0.46 -23.99
N THR A 335 3.26 0.81 -23.69
CA THR A 335 4.02 1.72 -24.58
C THR A 335 5.53 1.56 -24.43
N ASP A 336 5.99 1.09 -23.26
CA ASP A 336 7.37 0.68 -23.01
C ASP A 336 7.55 -0.82 -23.29
N SER A 337 8.64 -1.17 -23.96
CA SER A 337 8.86 -2.55 -24.43
C SER A 337 9.20 -3.52 -23.29
N ALA A 338 9.95 -3.07 -22.29
CA ALA A 338 10.31 -3.90 -21.14
C ALA A 338 9.08 -4.15 -20.24
N SER A 339 8.29 -3.10 -20.00
CA SER A 339 7.03 -3.19 -19.27
C SER A 339 6.04 -4.12 -19.97
N LYS A 340 5.84 -3.96 -21.28
CA LYS A 340 5.00 -4.86 -22.07
C LYS A 340 5.46 -6.31 -22.01
N ALA A 341 6.76 -6.56 -22.11
CA ALA A 341 7.32 -7.92 -22.02
C ALA A 341 7.03 -8.56 -20.65
N MET A 342 7.15 -7.79 -19.56
CA MET A 342 6.86 -8.27 -18.21
C MET A 342 5.36 -8.54 -18.01
N ILE A 343 4.47 -7.70 -18.56
CA ILE A 343 3.02 -7.95 -18.56
C ILE A 343 2.68 -9.24 -19.30
N THR A 344 3.30 -9.49 -20.46
CA THR A 344 3.12 -10.75 -21.20
C THR A 344 3.54 -11.95 -20.34
N GLN A 345 4.68 -11.87 -19.65
CA GLN A 345 5.13 -12.93 -18.74
C GLN A 345 4.16 -13.17 -17.58
N ILE A 346 3.59 -12.11 -16.99
CA ILE A 346 2.57 -12.22 -15.94
C ILE A 346 1.30 -12.90 -16.45
N VAL A 347 0.89 -12.64 -17.70
CA VAL A 347 -0.29 -13.30 -18.29
C VAL A 347 -0.03 -14.77 -18.61
N GLU A 348 1.21 -15.14 -18.91
CA GLU A 348 1.65 -16.50 -19.19
C GLU A 348 1.97 -17.30 -17.91
N SER A 349 2.08 -16.64 -16.75
CA SER A 349 2.34 -17.26 -15.45
C SER A 349 1.08 -17.85 -14.83
N SER A 350 1.24 -18.53 -13.68
CA SER A 350 0.09 -18.90 -12.86
C SER A 350 -0.45 -17.72 -12.06
N GLU A 351 -1.70 -17.80 -11.60
CA GLU A 351 -2.29 -16.80 -10.72
C GLU A 351 -1.59 -16.75 -9.37
N GLU A 352 -1.16 -17.90 -8.85
CA GLU A 352 -0.38 -18.01 -7.62
C GLU A 352 0.99 -17.31 -7.73
N GLU A 353 1.65 -17.39 -8.89
CA GLU A 353 2.91 -16.68 -9.15
C GLU A 353 2.69 -15.17 -9.17
N PHE A 354 1.64 -14.69 -9.85
CA PHE A 354 1.26 -13.28 -9.82
C PHE A 354 0.97 -12.81 -8.39
N TYR A 355 0.19 -13.57 -7.62
CA TYR A 355 -0.13 -13.27 -6.23
C TYR A 355 1.12 -13.15 -5.36
N ALA A 356 2.08 -14.07 -5.51
CA ALA A 356 3.33 -14.05 -4.76
C ALA A 356 4.18 -12.81 -5.09
N GLU A 357 4.22 -12.39 -6.35
CA GLU A 357 4.95 -11.18 -6.74
C GLU A 357 4.21 -9.91 -6.35
N PHE A 358 2.89 -9.85 -6.52
CA PHE A 358 2.05 -8.74 -6.04
C PHE A 358 2.22 -8.52 -4.54
N ALA A 359 2.26 -9.61 -3.75
CA ALA A 359 2.49 -9.57 -2.32
C ALA A 359 3.83 -8.91 -1.97
N LYS A 360 4.91 -9.19 -2.70
CA LYS A 360 6.23 -8.57 -2.49
C LYS A 360 6.19 -7.06 -2.75
N SER A 361 5.52 -6.63 -3.82
CA SER A 361 5.37 -5.20 -4.12
C SER A 361 4.48 -4.48 -3.12
N MET A 362 3.43 -5.12 -2.59
CA MET A 362 2.63 -4.57 -1.49
C MET A 362 3.45 -4.44 -0.19
N GLU A 363 4.27 -5.44 0.15
CA GLU A 363 5.19 -5.37 1.29
C GLU A 363 6.21 -4.24 1.13
N LYS A 364 6.74 -4.03 -0.08
CA LYS A 364 7.66 -2.94 -0.39
C LYS A 364 6.97 -1.58 -0.31
N MET A 365 5.80 -1.43 -0.93
CA MET A 365 4.99 -0.21 -0.86
C MET A 365 4.64 0.16 0.58
N GLY A 366 4.27 -0.81 1.41
CA GLY A 366 3.96 -0.58 2.81
C GLY A 366 5.13 -0.02 3.63
N ARG A 367 6.37 -0.07 3.14
CA ARG A 367 7.57 0.45 3.81
C ARG A 367 7.96 1.86 3.33
N VAL A 368 7.24 2.42 2.37
CA VAL A 368 7.54 3.74 1.81
C VAL A 368 7.36 4.82 2.88
N GLY A 369 8.41 5.63 3.09
CA GLY A 369 8.36 6.86 3.89
C GLY A 369 7.82 6.70 5.31
N ILE A 370 7.91 5.50 5.89
CA ILE A 370 7.36 5.22 7.21
C ILE A 370 8.05 6.08 8.28
N ILE A 371 7.26 6.48 9.28
CA ILE A 371 7.76 7.11 10.49
C ILE A 371 7.61 6.15 11.66
N THR A 372 8.64 6.07 12.51
CA THR A 372 8.71 5.11 13.62
C THR A 372 9.37 5.74 14.85
N GLY A 373 9.44 4.98 15.96
CA GLY A 373 10.09 5.44 17.19
C GLY A 373 9.33 6.59 17.85
N SER A 374 9.97 7.75 18.00
CA SER A 374 9.37 8.96 18.58
C SER A 374 8.86 9.96 17.53
N SER A 375 9.08 9.70 16.23
CA SER A 375 8.58 10.56 15.15
C SER A 375 7.09 10.33 14.90
N GLY A 376 6.31 11.40 14.80
CA GLY A 376 4.84 11.33 14.68
C GLY A 376 4.18 10.85 15.97
N GLU A 377 2.95 10.36 15.86
CA GLU A 377 2.12 9.99 17.01
C GLU A 377 1.37 8.66 16.86
N VAL A 378 0.58 8.30 17.87
CA VAL A 378 -0.51 7.33 17.72
C VAL A 378 -1.79 8.12 17.93
N ARG A 379 -2.50 8.45 16.86
CA ARG A 379 -3.74 9.24 16.93
C ARG A 379 -4.81 8.46 17.67
N LYS A 380 -5.59 9.13 18.53
CA LYS A 380 -6.78 8.51 19.16
C LYS A 380 -7.96 8.44 18.17
N HIS A 381 -8.08 9.46 17.33
CA HIS A 381 -9.06 9.53 16.24
C HIS A 381 -8.33 9.73 14.93
N CYS A 382 -8.51 8.83 13.96
CA CYS A 382 -7.73 8.91 12.72
C CYS A 382 -7.97 10.18 11.91
N ALA A 383 -9.12 10.83 12.10
CA ALA A 383 -9.42 12.10 11.44
C ALA A 383 -8.63 13.31 11.97
N LEU A 384 -7.99 13.21 13.13
CA LEU A 384 -7.48 14.36 13.88
C LEU A 384 -6.09 14.09 14.44
N VAL A 385 -5.20 15.07 14.33
CA VAL A 385 -3.93 15.10 15.08
C VAL A 385 -4.27 15.27 16.58
N ASN A 386 -3.56 14.58 17.48
CA ASN A 386 -3.81 14.77 18.92
C ASN A 386 -3.39 16.19 19.35
N GLY A 387 -4.13 16.75 20.31
CA GLY A 387 -3.88 18.08 20.89
C GLY A 387 -3.00 18.07 22.13
#